data_AF-K1XMK0-F1
#
_entry.id   AF-K1XMK0-F1
#
_cell.length_a   1.000
_cell.length_b   1.000
_cell.length_c   1.000
_cell.angle_alpha   90.00
_cell.angle_beta   90.00
_cell.angle_gamma   90.00
#
_symmetry.space_group_name_H-M   'P 1'
#
loop_
_entity.id
_entity.type
_entity.pdbx_description
1 polymer ?
#
loop_
_entity_poly.entity_id
_entity_poly.type
_entity_poly.pdbx_seq_one_letter_code
_entity_poly.pdbx_strand_id
1 'polypeptide(L)' 'MILDPFGNIIAECRSLGNEIISADITADKLTQAGGYRYTNARRPELYKEIIGKEHKSEQKVAWLENDQTS' A
#
# COMPACT_ATOMS: atom_id res chain seq x y z
N MET A 1 3.44 7.92 -10.32
CA MET A 1 4.45 6.86 -10.22
C MET A 1 3.73 5.52 -10.20
N ILE A 2 4.08 4.63 -11.13
CA ILE A 2 3.54 3.28 -11.27
C ILE A 2 4.67 2.31 -10.95
N LEU A 3 4.41 1.37 -10.04
CA LEU A 3 5.33 0.31 -9.65
C LEU A 3 4.89 -1.03 -10.24
N ASP A 4 5.84 -1.87 -10.62
CA ASP A 4 5.56 -3.26 -10.98
C ASP A 4 5.66 -4.21 -9.77
N PRO A 5 5.20 -5.48 -9.88
CA PRO A 5 5.28 -6.45 -8.80
C PRO A 5 6.70 -6.83 -8.34
N PHE A 6 7.73 -6.48 -9.13
CA PHE A 6 9.13 -6.66 -8.75
C PHE A 6 9.66 -5.49 -7.90
N GLY A 7 8.88 -4.42 -7.75
CA GLY A 7 9.23 -3.21 -7.01
C GLY A 7 9.90 -2.13 -7.88
N ASN A 8 9.90 -2.27 -9.20
CA ASN A 8 10.51 -1.30 -10.11
C ASN A 8 9.56 -0.15 -10.41
N ILE A 9 10.11 1.05 -10.63
CA ILE A 9 9.38 2.18 -11.19
C ILE A 9 9.27 2.00 -12.69
N ILE A 10 8.05 1.82 -13.22
CA ILE A 10 7.83 1.60 -14.65
C ILE A 10 7.29 2.83 -15.40
N ALA A 11 6.70 3.78 -14.67
CA ALA A 11 6.38 5.10 -15.21
C ALA A 11 6.18 6.11 -14.07
N GLU A 12 6.56 7.36 -14.28
CA GLU A 12 6.31 8.45 -13.35
C GLU A 12 6.29 9.79 -14.08
N CYS A 13 5.40 10.69 -13.66
CA CYS A 13 5.48 12.08 -14.11
C CYS A 13 6.70 12.73 -13.45
N ARG A 14 7.46 13.50 -14.24
CA ARG A 14 8.68 14.19 -13.77
C ARG A 14 8.64 15.68 -14.01
N SER A 15 7.67 16.16 -14.78
CA SER A 15 7.49 17.58 -15.04
C SER A 15 6.86 18.29 -13.84
N LEU A 16 7.16 19.58 -13.70
CA LEU A 16 6.53 20.46 -12.72
C LEU A 16 5.11 20.90 -13.16
N GLY A 17 4.72 20.59 -14.41
CA GLY A 17 3.43 20.95 -15.00
C GLY A 17 2.49 19.76 -15.12
N ASN A 18 1.45 19.91 -15.95
CA ASN A 18 0.49 18.84 -16.20
C ASN A 18 1.10 17.76 -17.12
N GLU A 19 1.05 16.51 -16.69
CA GLU A 19 1.61 15.37 -17.42
C GLU A 19 0.77 14.12 -17.17
N ILE A 20 0.61 13.30 -18.20
CA ILE A 20 -0.07 12.01 -18.15
C ILE A 20 0.94 10.93 -18.55
N ILE A 21 1.02 9.89 -17.73
CA ILE A 21 1.86 8.72 -17.96
C ILE A 21 1.01 7.46 -17.89
N SER A 22 1.33 6.48 -18.72
CA SER A 22 0.71 5.15 -18.77
C SER A 22 1.79 4.08 -18.79
N ALA A 23 1.47 2.88 -18.30
CA ALA A 23 2.38 1.75 -18.34
C ALA A 23 1.61 0.45 -18.55
N ASP A 24 2.22 -0.49 -19.26
CA ASP A 24 1.67 -1.82 -19.47
C ASP A 24 2.10 -2.77 -18.35
N ILE A 25 1.13 -3.57 -17.87
CA ILE A 25 1.37 -4.62 -16.89
C ILE A 25 0.74 -5.92 -17.39
N THR A 26 1.49 -7.01 -17.30
CA THR A 26 1.05 -8.34 -17.74
C THR A 26 0.79 -9.22 -16.52
N ALA A 27 -0.22 -10.09 -16.61
CA ALA A 27 -0.69 -10.89 -15.48
C ALA A 27 0.35 -11.90 -14.97
N ASP A 28 1.24 -12.38 -15.85
CA ASP A 28 2.30 -13.32 -15.50
C ASP A 28 3.31 -12.73 -14.50
N LYS A 29 3.51 -11.41 -14.49
CA LYS A 29 4.36 -10.73 -13.51
C LYS A 29 3.86 -10.92 -12.07
N LEU A 30 2.56 -11.14 -11.87
CA LEU A 30 2.01 -11.41 -10.54
C LEU A 30 2.58 -12.69 -9.93
N THR A 31 2.79 -13.74 -10.73
CA THR A 31 3.25 -15.05 -10.25
C THR A 31 4.76 -15.21 -10.34
N GLN A 32 5.41 -14.53 -11.29
CA GLN A 32 6.86 -14.54 -11.45
C GLN A 32 7.58 -13.68 -10.42
N ALA A 33 6.94 -12.61 -9.92
CA ALA A 33 7.54 -11.76 -8.90
C ALA A 33 7.64 -12.44 -7.53
N GLY A 34 8.63 -12.01 -6.74
CA GLY A 34 8.89 -12.58 -5.41
C GLY A 34 7.69 -12.48 -4.45
N GLY A 35 6.84 -11.46 -4.62
CA GLY A 35 5.62 -11.25 -3.82
C GLY A 35 4.67 -12.45 -3.81
N TYR A 36 4.57 -13.20 -4.92
CA TYR A 36 3.75 -14.42 -4.99
C TYR A 36 4.24 -15.48 -4.02
N ARG A 37 5.56 -15.75 -4.05
CA ARG A 37 6.21 -16.71 -3.15
C ARG A 37 6.08 -16.27 -1.69
N TYR A 38 6.27 -14.99 -1.41
CA TYR A 38 6.12 -14.47 -0.05
C TYR A 38 4.68 -14.59 0.46
N THR A 39 3.69 -14.35 -0.40
CA THR A 39 2.27 -14.51 -0.06
C THR A 39 1.95 -15.97 0.30
N ASN A 40 2.44 -16.92 -0.50
CA ASN A 40 2.27 -18.36 -0.23
C ASN A 40 3.01 -18.82 1.03
N ALA A 41 4.14 -18.19 1.36
CA ALA A 41 4.93 -18.50 2.55
C ALA A 41 4.42 -17.80 3.82
N ARG A 42 3.38 -16.96 3.74
CA ARG A 42 2.79 -16.33 4.92
C ARG A 42 2.27 -17.40 5.87
N ARG A 43 2.33 -17.08 7.16
CA ARG A 43 1.78 -17.88 8.25
C ARG A 43 0.66 -17.11 8.95
N PRO A 44 -0.54 -16.98 8.33
CA PRO A 44 -1.63 -16.18 8.89
C PRO A 44 -2.01 -16.61 10.30
N GLU A 45 -1.84 -17.89 10.63
CA GLU A 45 -2.10 -18.45 11.96
C GLU A 45 -1.28 -17.78 13.08
N LEU A 46 -0.09 -17.24 12.77
CA LEU A 46 0.75 -16.55 13.75
C LEU A 46 0.19 -15.16 14.14
N TYR A 47 -0.49 -14.48 13.21
CA TYR A 47 -0.88 -13.08 13.37
C TYR A 47 -2.40 -12.87 13.43
N LYS A 48 -3.21 -13.86 13.04
CA LYS A 48 -4.67 -13.76 13.02
C LYS A 48 -5.24 -13.34 14.37
N GLU A 49 -4.78 -13.94 15.46
CA GLU A 49 -5.26 -13.65 16.82
C GLU A 49 -4.77 -12.30 17.35
N ILE A 50 -3.77 -11.68 16.72
CA ILE A 50 -3.28 -10.34 17.06
C ILE A 50 -4.08 -9.29 16.30
N ILE A 51 -4.22 -9.47 14.99
CA ILE A 51 -4.93 -8.55 14.09
C ILE A 51 -6.44 -8.56 14.38
N GLY A 52 -6.99 -9.71 14.78
CA GLY A 52 -8.41 -9.86 15.08
C GLY A 52 -8.81 -9.44 16.50
N LYS A 53 -7.90 -8.92 17.34
CA LYS A 53 -8.27 -8.46 18.68
C LYS A 53 -9.21 -7.27 18.62
N GLU A 54 -10.04 -7.15 19.65
CA GLU A 54 -10.81 -5.95 19.87
C GLU A 54 -9.88 -4.73 19.92
N HIS A 55 -10.18 -3.75 19.08
CA HIS A 55 -9.40 -2.52 18.98
C HIS A 55 -10.35 -1.33 18.97
N LYS A 56 -10.17 -0.43 19.93
CA LYS A 56 -10.79 0.89 19.89
C LYS A 56 -10.01 1.74 18.90
N SER A 57 -10.59 1.94 17.71
CA SER A 57 -10.00 2.84 16.70
C SER A 57 -9.91 4.25 17.27
N GLU A 58 -8.70 4.79 17.35
CA GLU A 58 -8.44 6.16 17.76
C GLU A 58 -7.73 6.89 16.62
N GLN A 59 -8.42 7.84 16.00
CA GLN A 59 -7.82 8.71 15.00
C GLN A 59 -7.17 9.90 15.70
N LYS A 60 -5.84 9.88 15.83
CA LYS A 60 -5.07 11.03 16.33
C LYS A 60 -4.69 11.92 15.17
N VAL A 61 -5.52 12.93 14.91
CA VAL A 61 -5.24 13.94 13.88
C VAL A 61 -4.36 15.02 14.52
N ALA A 62 -3.06 14.99 14.23
CA ALA A 62 -2.06 15.85 14.88
C ALA A 62 -2.29 17.37 14.66
N TRP A 63 -3.15 17.75 13.70
CA TRP A 63 -3.47 19.14 13.36
C TRP A 63 -4.91 19.54 13.73
N LEU A 64 -5.71 18.64 14.28
CA LEU A 64 -7.08 18.94 14.71
C LEU A 64 -7.03 19.31 16.20
N GLU A 65 -6.72 20.57 16.50
CA GLU A 65 -6.96 21.10 17.84
C GLU A 65 -8.48 21.12 18.07
N ASN A 66 -8.93 20.57 19.19
CA ASN A 66 -10.34 20.61 19.55
C ASN A 66 -10.75 22.08 19.71
N ASP A 67 -11.58 22.59 18.80
CA ASP A 67 -12.35 23.81 19.03
C ASP A 67 -13.27 23.57 20.23
N GLN A 68 -12.75 23.80 21.44
CA GLN A 68 -13.56 23.92 22.64
C GLN A 68 -14.25 25.28 22.60
N THR A 69 -15.28 25.38 21.75
CA THR A 69 -16.26 26.44 21.86
C THR A 69 -17.00 26.27 23.18
N SER A 70 -16.86 27.30 24.04
CA SER A 70 -17.49 27.46 25.34
C SER A 70 -19.01 27.56 25.28
#